data_AF-A0A383DG98-F1
#
_entry.id   AF-A0A383DG98-F1
#
_cell.length_a   1.000
_cell.length_b   1.000
_cell.length_c   1.000
_cell.angle_alpha   90.00
_cell.angle_beta   90.00
_cell.angle_gamma   90.00
#
_symmetry.space_group_name_H-M   'P 1'
#
loop_
_entity.id
_entity.type
_entity.pdbx_description
1 polymer ?
#
loop_
_entity_poly.entity_id
_entity_poly.type
_entity_poly.pdbx_seq_one_letter_code
_entity_poly.pdbx_strand_id
1 'polypeptide(L)'
;DPKRINPLVPVDLVIDHSVQVDYFGTGQSFLLNVEKEFERNQERYALLRWAQNTLENFSVVPPGVGICHQVNLEFLGDVVSTRDTSDGLVVFPDTLVGLDSHTTMINGLAVLGWGVGGIEAEAVMLGQPYYMMLPEVIGFKLTGELREGVTATDLVLTVTEMLRARGVVEKFVEFFGPGLSNLPLADRATIANMAPEYGATCGFFPVDNETLEYLRGTGRDDASVSLVERYAKQQG
;
A
#
# COMPACT_ATOMS: atom_id res chain seq x y z
N ASP A 1 18.28 -24.27 -14.76
CA ASP A 1 19.11 -23.08 -14.51
C ASP A 1 18.57 -22.39 -13.27
N PRO A 2 19.30 -22.42 -12.13
CA PRO A 2 18.88 -21.78 -10.87
C PRO A 2 18.65 -20.27 -11.02
N LYS A 3 19.30 -19.61 -12.00
CA LYS A 3 19.09 -18.18 -12.28
C LYS A 3 17.69 -17.86 -12.78
N ARG A 4 16.91 -18.87 -13.18
CA ARG A 4 15.49 -18.69 -13.52
C ARG A 4 14.61 -18.41 -12.29
N ILE A 5 15.12 -18.64 -11.08
CA ILE A 5 14.43 -18.28 -9.83
C ILE A 5 14.85 -16.85 -9.47
N ASN A 6 14.18 -15.89 -10.09
CA ASN A 6 14.36 -14.46 -9.84
C ASN A 6 13.01 -13.74 -10.00
N PRO A 7 12.70 -12.72 -9.18
CA PRO A 7 11.52 -11.88 -9.39
C PRO A 7 11.48 -11.26 -10.80
N LEU A 8 10.36 -11.45 -11.50
CA LEU A 8 10.07 -10.86 -12.81
C LEU A 8 9.33 -9.52 -12.71
N VAL A 9 8.86 -9.19 -11.52
CA VAL A 9 8.25 -7.90 -11.15
C VAL A 9 9.05 -7.27 -10.02
N PRO A 10 8.97 -5.93 -9.83
CA PRO A 10 9.55 -5.26 -8.67
C PRO A 10 9.05 -5.88 -7.36
N VAL A 11 9.96 -6.07 -6.41
CA VAL A 11 9.69 -6.56 -5.06
C VAL A 11 10.42 -5.67 -4.06
N ASP A 12 9.65 -4.97 -3.23
CA ASP A 12 10.16 -4.14 -2.16
C ASP A 12 9.87 -4.81 -0.81
N LEU A 13 10.92 -5.16 -0.08
CA LEU A 13 10.81 -5.70 1.27
C LEU A 13 11.10 -4.60 2.29
N VAL A 14 10.11 -4.27 3.13
CA VAL A 14 10.27 -3.33 4.24
C VAL A 14 10.49 -4.09 5.54
N ILE A 15 11.56 -3.76 6.26
CA ILE A 15 11.86 -4.34 7.57
C ILE A 15 11.25 -3.47 8.66
N ASP A 16 10.11 -3.88 9.19
CA ASP A 16 9.35 -3.13 10.21
C ASP A 16 8.83 -4.01 11.37
N HIS A 17 8.64 -5.32 11.15
CA HIS A 17 8.14 -6.28 12.15
C HIS A 17 9.21 -6.85 13.11
N SER A 18 10.40 -6.26 13.17
CA SER A 18 11.53 -6.73 13.99
C SER A 18 11.83 -5.87 15.21
N VAL A 19 11.48 -4.58 15.18
CA VAL A 19 11.65 -3.65 16.32
C VAL A 19 10.71 -4.03 17.46
N GLN A 20 11.22 -4.02 18.68
CA GLN A 20 10.43 -4.17 19.91
C GLN A 20 10.66 -2.97 20.83
N VAL A 21 9.64 -2.64 21.63
CA VAL A 21 9.73 -1.56 22.63
C VAL A 21 10.35 -2.12 23.92
N ASP A 22 11.67 -2.30 23.93
CA ASP A 22 12.43 -2.72 25.11
C ASP A 22 12.68 -1.57 26.09
N TYR A 23 12.90 -0.38 25.53
CA TYR A 23 13.13 0.87 26.24
C TYR A 23 12.09 1.90 25.80
N PHE A 24 11.56 2.68 26.75
CA PHE A 24 10.57 3.71 26.47
C PHE A 24 10.74 4.92 27.40
N GLY A 25 10.20 6.07 27.00
CA GLY A 25 10.11 7.27 27.85
C GLY A 25 11.40 8.06 28.04
N THR A 26 12.46 7.76 27.29
CA THR A 26 13.75 8.49 27.36
C THR A 26 14.27 8.88 25.98
N GLY A 27 15.10 9.92 25.89
CA GLY A 27 15.71 10.34 24.62
C GLY A 27 16.65 9.29 23.98
N GLN A 28 17.08 8.28 24.73
CA GLN A 28 17.91 7.18 24.23
C GLN A 28 17.10 5.96 23.78
N SER A 29 15.80 5.92 24.05
CA SER A 29 14.96 4.74 23.83
C SER A 29 15.00 4.25 22.38
N PHE A 30 14.96 5.15 21.41
CA PHE A 30 15.05 4.81 19.99
C PHE A 30 16.34 4.06 19.64
N LEU A 31 17.50 4.65 19.96
CA LEU A 31 18.81 4.07 19.64
C LEU A 31 19.00 2.70 20.30
N LEU A 32 18.60 2.57 21.58
CA LEU A 32 18.73 1.32 22.32
C LEU A 32 17.81 0.21 21.79
N ASN A 33 16.62 0.56 21.30
CA ASN A 33 15.70 -0.42 20.69
C ASN A 33 16.22 -0.89 19.32
N VAL A 34 16.77 0.02 18.51
CA VAL A 34 17.40 -0.33 17.22
C VAL A 34 18.64 -1.22 17.44
N GLU A 35 19.48 -0.91 18.44
CA GLU A 35 20.64 -1.75 18.77
C GLU A 35 20.24 -3.19 19.13
N LYS A 36 19.23 -3.35 20.00
CA LYS A 36 18.67 -4.66 20.35
C LYS A 36 18.05 -5.39 19.18
N GLU A 37 17.38 -4.68 18.28
CA GLU A 37 16.81 -5.27 17.08
C GLU A 37 17.91 -5.88 16.20
N PHE A 38 19.01 -5.17 15.98
CA PHE A 38 20.17 -5.67 15.22
C PHE A 38 20.83 -6.87 15.89
N GLU A 39 21.00 -6.84 17.21
CA GLU A 39 21.53 -7.97 17.99
C GLU A 39 20.68 -9.24 17.78
N ARG A 40 19.36 -9.13 17.82
CA ARG A 40 18.43 -10.27 17.74
C ARG A 40 18.24 -10.81 16.33
N ASN A 41 18.37 -9.97 15.30
CA ASN A 41 17.99 -10.31 13.93
C ASN A 41 19.19 -10.39 12.97
N GLN A 42 20.41 -10.49 13.48
CA GLN A 42 21.64 -10.46 12.67
C GLN A 42 21.62 -11.47 11.51
N GLU A 43 21.21 -12.72 11.75
CA GLU A 43 21.14 -13.76 10.72
C GLU A 43 20.10 -13.44 9.64
N ARG A 44 18.92 -12.96 10.05
CA ARG A 44 17.85 -12.55 9.11
C ARG A 44 18.32 -11.40 8.23
N TYR A 45 19.02 -10.42 8.79
CA TYR A 45 19.54 -9.29 8.02
C TYR A 45 20.68 -9.69 7.08
N ALA A 46 21.51 -10.65 7.47
CA ALA A 46 22.50 -11.22 6.58
C ALA A 46 21.85 -11.92 5.37
N LEU A 47 20.77 -12.67 5.60
CA LEU A 47 19.99 -13.31 4.53
C LEU A 47 19.34 -12.29 3.60
N LEU A 48 18.67 -11.27 4.14
CA LEU A 48 18.02 -10.22 3.33
C LEU A 48 19.03 -9.41 2.53
N ARG A 49 20.19 -9.10 3.11
CA ARG A 49 21.29 -8.44 2.40
C ARG A 49 21.86 -9.32 1.30
N TRP A 50 21.97 -10.63 1.53
CA TRP A 50 22.38 -11.56 0.48
C TRP A 50 21.35 -11.58 -0.66
N ALA A 51 20.05 -11.62 -0.35
CA ALA A 51 18.98 -11.61 -1.33
C ALA A 51 19.01 -10.33 -2.18
N GLN A 52 19.14 -9.15 -1.56
CA GLN A 52 19.25 -7.86 -2.26
C GLN A 52 20.45 -7.77 -3.20
N ASN A 53 21.57 -8.42 -2.88
CA ASN A 53 22.75 -8.44 -3.74
C ASN A 53 22.70 -9.50 -4.85
N THR A 54 21.76 -10.45 -4.76
CA THR A 54 21.73 -11.64 -5.62
C THR A 54 20.53 -11.65 -6.56
N LEU A 55 19.38 -11.13 -6.12
CA LEU A 55 18.14 -11.10 -6.87
C LEU A 55 17.99 -9.76 -7.59
N GLU A 56 17.69 -9.82 -8.89
CA GLU A 56 17.29 -8.65 -9.66
C GLU A 56 15.84 -8.26 -9.29
N ASN A 57 15.50 -6.98 -9.41
CA ASN A 57 14.18 -6.42 -9.06
C ASN A 57 13.80 -6.57 -7.58
N PHE A 58 14.76 -6.85 -6.69
CA PHE A 58 14.51 -6.98 -5.26
C PHE A 58 15.21 -5.85 -4.49
N SER A 59 14.42 -5.06 -3.77
CA SER A 59 14.89 -3.96 -2.94
C SER A 59 14.56 -4.21 -1.47
N VAL A 60 15.37 -3.66 -0.56
CA VAL A 60 15.13 -3.75 0.88
C VAL A 60 15.18 -2.36 1.49
N VAL A 61 14.09 -1.98 2.16
CA VAL A 61 14.04 -0.80 3.02
C VAL A 61 14.53 -1.22 4.41
N PRO A 62 15.62 -0.61 4.92
CA PRO A 62 16.25 -1.04 6.17
C PRO A 62 15.37 -0.72 7.40
N PRO A 63 15.66 -1.35 8.55
CA PRO A 63 14.94 -1.09 9.78
C PRO A 63 15.08 0.37 10.24
N GLY A 64 14.03 0.87 10.90
CA GLY A 64 14.00 2.22 11.48
C GLY A 64 13.69 3.36 10.50
N VAL A 65 13.38 3.05 9.23
CA VAL A 65 12.95 4.04 8.22
C VAL A 65 11.45 4.31 8.30
N GLY A 66 10.64 3.31 8.65
CA GLY A 66 9.20 3.44 8.73
C GLY A 66 8.49 2.07 8.79
N ILE A 67 7.17 2.10 8.69
CA ILE A 67 6.31 0.92 8.62
C ILE A 67 5.95 0.68 7.14
N CYS A 68 5.85 -0.59 6.73
CA CYS A 68 5.65 -1.03 5.35
C CYS A 68 4.63 -0.19 4.58
N HIS A 69 3.42 -0.07 5.12
CA HIS A 69 2.33 0.62 4.42
C HIS A 69 2.50 2.14 4.34
N GLN A 70 3.14 2.75 5.33
CA GLN A 70 3.46 4.18 5.30
C GLN A 70 4.54 4.48 4.28
N VAL A 71 5.62 3.66 4.26
CA VAL A 71 6.68 3.75 3.24
C VAL A 71 6.10 3.51 1.85
N ASN A 72 5.15 2.58 1.71
CA ASN A 72 4.46 2.35 0.46
C ASN A 72 3.69 3.61 0.00
N LEU A 73 2.89 4.20 0.89
CA LEU A 73 2.11 5.41 0.60
C LEU A 73 2.98 6.63 0.27
N GLU A 74 4.07 6.83 1.00
CA GLU A 74 4.92 8.02 0.91
C GLU A 74 6.07 7.92 -0.10
N PHE A 75 6.48 6.71 -0.48
CA PHE A 75 7.68 6.52 -1.29
C PHE A 75 7.54 5.51 -2.44
N LEU A 76 6.99 4.31 -2.20
CA LEU A 76 7.02 3.23 -3.20
C LEU A 76 5.86 3.28 -4.21
N GLY A 77 4.67 3.70 -3.79
CA GLY A 77 3.48 3.74 -4.63
C GLY A 77 3.54 4.86 -5.66
N ASP A 78 3.34 4.50 -6.93
CA ASP A 78 3.47 5.40 -8.09
C ASP A 78 2.12 5.89 -8.61
N VAL A 79 1.01 5.19 -8.29
CA VAL A 79 -0.34 5.35 -8.88
C VAL A 79 -0.40 4.98 -10.36
N VAL A 80 0.54 5.45 -11.16
CA VAL A 80 0.69 5.13 -12.58
C VAL A 80 2.16 4.88 -12.85
N SER A 81 2.49 3.69 -13.31
CA SER A 81 3.86 3.28 -13.64
C SER A 81 4.09 3.23 -15.14
N THR A 82 5.36 3.21 -15.53
CA THR A 82 5.78 3.08 -16.93
C THR A 82 6.68 1.88 -17.12
N ARG A 83 6.60 1.24 -18.29
CA ARG A 83 7.47 0.11 -18.63
C ARG A 83 7.81 0.15 -20.11
N ASP A 84 9.09 0.05 -20.42
CA ASP A 84 9.55 -0.17 -21.79
C ASP A 84 9.22 -1.59 -22.24
N THR A 85 8.48 -1.69 -23.35
CA THR A 85 8.12 -2.96 -23.99
C THR A 85 8.62 -2.98 -25.43
N SER A 86 8.51 -4.13 -26.11
CA SER A 86 8.82 -4.23 -27.54
C SER A 86 7.99 -3.27 -28.40
N ASP A 87 6.79 -2.89 -27.94
CA ASP A 87 5.87 -2.00 -28.64
C ASP A 87 6.05 -0.52 -28.25
N GLY A 88 7.05 -0.23 -27.40
CA GLY A 88 7.37 1.10 -26.89
C GLY A 88 7.05 1.26 -25.39
N LEU A 89 7.09 2.51 -24.92
CA LEU A 89 6.77 2.87 -23.53
C LEU A 89 5.28 2.66 -23.27
N VAL A 90 4.96 1.77 -22.34
CA VAL A 90 3.58 1.53 -21.88
C VAL A 90 3.38 2.21 -20.53
N VAL A 91 2.25 2.90 -20.40
CA VAL A 91 1.79 3.53 -19.16
C VAL A 91 0.58 2.76 -18.64
N PHE A 92 0.59 2.36 -17.38
CA PHE A 92 -0.42 1.48 -16.79
C PHE A 92 -0.62 1.82 -15.31
N PRO A 93 -1.76 1.45 -14.69
CA PRO A 93 -1.99 1.78 -13.30
C PRO A 93 -1.09 0.92 -12.42
N ASP A 94 -0.62 1.50 -11.32
CA ASP A 94 0.10 0.76 -10.30
C ASP A 94 -0.87 -0.18 -9.56
N THR A 95 -0.42 -1.42 -9.34
CA THR A 95 -1.16 -2.46 -8.63
C THR A 95 -0.19 -3.37 -7.92
N LEU A 96 -0.53 -3.86 -6.72
CA LEU A 96 0.32 -4.82 -6.02
C LEU A 96 -0.46 -5.85 -5.20
N VAL A 97 0.21 -6.95 -4.91
CA VAL A 97 -0.16 -7.85 -3.81
C VAL A 97 0.97 -7.85 -2.80
N GLY A 98 0.64 -7.87 -1.51
CA GLY A 98 1.62 -7.84 -0.44
C GLY A 98 1.50 -9.04 0.49
N LEU A 99 2.56 -9.34 1.22
CA LEU A 99 2.60 -10.42 2.23
C LEU A 99 2.00 -10.00 3.58
N ASP A 100 1.20 -8.94 3.58
CA ASP A 100 0.59 -8.33 4.76
C ASP A 100 -0.87 -7.98 4.43
N SER A 101 -1.79 -8.28 5.34
CA SER A 101 -3.22 -8.05 5.12
C SER A 101 -3.57 -6.58 4.87
N HIS A 102 -2.83 -5.67 5.50
CA HIS A 102 -3.06 -4.23 5.46
C HIS A 102 -2.39 -3.54 4.29
N THR A 103 -1.82 -4.29 3.33
CA THR A 103 -1.41 -3.77 2.01
C THR A 103 -2.55 -2.99 1.34
N THR A 104 -3.79 -3.26 1.74
CA THR A 104 -4.97 -2.50 1.34
C THR A 104 -4.91 -1.00 1.66
N MET A 105 -4.05 -0.53 2.57
CA MET A 105 -3.87 0.89 2.87
C MET A 105 -3.56 1.72 1.62
N ILE A 106 -2.80 1.15 0.67
CA ILE A 106 -2.38 1.84 -0.56
C ILE A 106 -3.56 2.19 -1.49
N ASN A 107 -4.71 1.52 -1.33
CA ASN A 107 -5.91 1.84 -2.09
C ASN A 107 -6.47 3.24 -1.79
N GLY A 108 -6.07 3.86 -0.68
CA GLY A 108 -6.35 5.27 -0.39
C GLY A 108 -5.65 6.25 -1.36
N LEU A 109 -4.57 5.80 -2.00
CA LEU A 109 -3.79 6.51 -3.03
C LEU A 109 -4.17 6.06 -4.45
N ALA A 110 -5.31 5.39 -4.61
CA ALA A 110 -5.78 4.86 -5.90
C ALA A 110 -4.89 3.80 -6.57
N VAL A 111 -4.02 3.15 -5.79
CA VAL A 111 -3.28 1.96 -6.22
C VAL A 111 -4.06 0.73 -5.80
N LEU A 112 -4.44 -0.13 -6.75
CA LEU A 112 -5.21 -1.32 -6.42
C LEU A 112 -4.31 -2.40 -5.81
N GLY A 113 -4.49 -2.70 -4.53
CA GLY A 113 -3.71 -3.77 -3.89
C GLY A 113 -4.30 -4.34 -2.60
N TRP A 114 -3.85 -5.55 -2.25
CA TRP A 114 -4.32 -6.30 -1.09
C TRP A 114 -3.31 -7.34 -0.60
N GLY A 115 -3.56 -7.87 0.59
CA GLY A 115 -2.74 -8.92 1.19
C GLY A 115 -3.02 -10.31 0.61
N VAL A 116 -1.96 -11.09 0.39
CA VAL A 116 -2.00 -12.49 -0.06
C VAL A 116 -1.04 -13.35 0.76
N GLY A 117 -1.15 -14.67 0.61
CA GLY A 117 -0.21 -15.61 1.22
C GLY A 117 1.17 -15.61 0.56
N GLY A 118 2.14 -16.19 1.27
CA GLY A 118 3.53 -16.34 0.79
C GLY A 118 3.65 -17.03 -0.57
N ILE A 119 2.84 -18.07 -0.78
CA ILE A 119 2.88 -18.91 -1.99
C ILE A 119 2.32 -18.12 -3.19
N GLU A 120 1.22 -17.40 -2.99
CA GLU A 120 0.61 -16.58 -4.03
C GLU A 120 1.56 -15.45 -4.46
N ALA A 121 2.19 -14.76 -3.50
CA ALA A 121 3.15 -13.73 -3.82
C ALA A 121 4.39 -14.30 -4.55
N GLU A 122 4.93 -15.44 -4.10
CA GLU A 122 6.07 -16.09 -4.78
C GLU A 122 5.70 -16.50 -6.21
N ALA A 123 4.50 -17.00 -6.44
CA ALA A 123 4.01 -17.32 -7.78
C ALA A 123 3.96 -16.06 -8.66
N VAL A 124 3.45 -14.94 -8.14
CA VAL A 124 3.41 -13.64 -8.85
C VAL A 124 4.82 -13.13 -9.13
N MET A 125 5.75 -13.24 -8.18
CA MET A 125 7.16 -12.90 -8.37
C MET A 125 7.77 -13.69 -9.52
N LEU A 126 7.36 -14.94 -9.72
CA LEU A 126 7.83 -15.81 -10.83
C LEU A 126 7.00 -15.66 -12.12
N GLY A 127 6.15 -14.63 -12.21
CA GLY A 127 5.38 -14.28 -13.39
C GLY A 127 4.08 -15.05 -13.59
N GLN A 128 3.61 -15.80 -12.59
CA GLN A 128 2.25 -16.33 -12.63
C GLN A 128 1.25 -15.18 -12.41
N PRO A 129 0.22 -15.04 -13.25
CA PRO A 129 -0.87 -14.12 -12.95
C PRO A 129 -1.54 -14.48 -11.62
N TYR A 130 -1.97 -13.47 -10.88
CA TYR A 130 -2.85 -13.68 -9.74
C TYR A 130 -4.27 -14.02 -10.25
N TYR A 131 -4.82 -15.14 -9.78
CA TYR A 131 -6.15 -15.59 -10.18
C TYR A 131 -7.15 -15.33 -9.06
N MET A 132 -8.26 -14.67 -9.39
CA MET A 132 -9.39 -14.48 -8.49
C MET A 132 -10.71 -14.57 -9.25
N MET A 133 -11.78 -14.90 -8.52
CA MET A 133 -13.12 -14.71 -9.07
C MET A 133 -13.38 -13.21 -9.26
N LEU A 134 -14.12 -12.85 -10.31
CA LEU A 134 -14.52 -11.46 -10.54
C LEU A 134 -15.34 -10.99 -9.33
N PRO A 135 -14.85 -9.98 -8.57
CA PRO A 135 -15.51 -9.59 -7.33
C PRO A 135 -16.74 -8.73 -7.61
N GLU A 136 -17.75 -8.82 -6.75
CA GLU A 136 -18.78 -7.78 -6.67
C GLU A 136 -18.15 -6.48 -6.14
N VAL A 137 -18.57 -5.34 -6.69
CA VAL A 137 -18.15 -4.02 -6.20
C VAL A 137 -19.29 -3.36 -5.44
N ILE A 138 -19.07 -3.07 -4.16
CA ILE A 138 -20.00 -2.38 -3.28
C ILE A 138 -19.62 -0.90 -3.23
N GLY A 139 -20.44 -0.04 -3.82
CA GLY A 139 -20.25 1.40 -3.73
C GLY A 139 -20.58 1.93 -2.32
N PHE A 140 -19.61 2.57 -1.67
CA PHE A 140 -19.80 3.28 -0.40
C PHE A 140 -19.88 4.79 -0.65
N LYS A 141 -21.11 5.33 -0.59
CA LYS A 141 -21.36 6.74 -0.88
C LYS A 141 -21.12 7.62 0.36
N LEU A 142 -20.10 8.47 0.31
CA LEU A 142 -19.83 9.49 1.30
C LEU A 142 -20.56 10.80 0.97
N THR A 143 -21.25 11.35 1.96
CA THR A 143 -22.03 12.59 1.82
C THR A 143 -21.90 13.46 3.06
N GLY A 144 -21.94 14.78 2.88
CA GLY A 144 -21.83 15.74 3.97
C GLY A 144 -20.38 15.97 4.39
N GLU A 145 -20.22 16.49 5.61
CA GLU A 145 -18.93 16.87 6.18
C GLU A 145 -18.84 16.35 7.62
N LEU A 146 -17.61 16.06 8.07
CA LEU A 146 -17.36 15.70 9.46
C LEU A 146 -17.66 16.90 10.36
N ARG A 147 -18.32 16.64 11.49
CA ARG A 147 -18.57 17.68 12.49
C ARG A 147 -17.27 18.00 13.22
N GLU A 148 -17.18 19.22 13.73
CA GLU A 148 -16.06 19.62 14.59
C GLU A 148 -15.91 18.64 15.78
N GLY A 149 -14.67 18.23 16.04
CA GLY A 149 -14.34 17.26 17.09
C GLY A 149 -14.44 15.78 16.67
N VAL A 150 -14.98 15.47 15.49
CA VAL A 150 -14.95 14.11 14.93
C VAL A 150 -13.56 13.84 14.33
N THR A 151 -12.97 12.71 14.69
CA THR A 151 -11.62 12.31 14.26
C THR A 151 -11.66 11.32 13.09
N ALA A 152 -10.52 11.15 12.42
CA ALA A 152 -10.32 10.08 11.43
C ALA A 152 -10.64 8.69 12.00
N THR A 153 -10.29 8.47 13.28
CA THR A 153 -10.58 7.22 14.01
C THR A 153 -12.09 7.00 14.16
N ASP A 154 -12.86 8.04 14.50
CA ASP A 154 -14.31 7.92 14.62
C ASP A 154 -14.94 7.57 13.26
N LEU A 155 -14.47 8.22 12.19
CA LEU A 155 -14.92 7.93 10.82
C LEU A 155 -14.62 6.49 10.43
N VAL A 156 -13.37 6.03 10.59
CA VAL A 156 -12.99 4.68 10.13
C VAL A 156 -13.68 3.57 10.91
N LEU A 157 -13.85 3.73 12.22
CA LEU A 157 -14.55 2.75 13.04
C LEU A 157 -16.04 2.68 12.66
N THR A 158 -16.65 3.83 12.36
CA THR A 158 -18.04 3.88 11.87
C THR A 158 -18.17 3.20 10.50
N VAL A 159 -17.27 3.49 9.56
CA VAL A 159 -17.28 2.84 8.23
C VAL A 159 -17.08 1.34 8.36
N THR A 160 -16.14 0.91 9.22
CA THR A 160 -15.86 -0.51 9.48
C THR A 160 -17.08 -1.22 10.05
N GLU A 161 -17.76 -0.62 11.03
CA GLU A 161 -19.00 -1.16 11.61
C GLU A 161 -20.08 -1.34 10.53
N MET A 162 -20.32 -0.31 9.71
CA MET A 162 -21.32 -0.32 8.66
C MET A 162 -21.04 -1.40 7.60
N LEU A 163 -19.78 -1.53 7.16
CA LEU A 163 -19.36 -2.51 6.17
C LEU A 163 -19.42 -3.94 6.72
N ARG A 164 -19.03 -4.15 7.98
CA ARG A 164 -19.22 -5.43 8.68
C ARG A 164 -20.68 -5.84 8.71
N ALA A 165 -21.57 -4.93 9.11
CA ALA A 165 -23.01 -5.20 9.17
C ALA A 165 -23.60 -5.50 7.78
N ARG A 166 -23.06 -4.88 6.71
CA ARG A 166 -23.47 -5.11 5.33
C ARG A 166 -23.04 -6.47 4.77
N GLY A 167 -21.93 -7.02 5.26
CA GLY A 167 -21.35 -8.29 4.82
C GLY A 167 -20.64 -8.16 3.46
N VAL A 168 -19.40 -7.69 3.47
CA VAL A 168 -18.59 -7.41 2.26
C VAL A 168 -17.41 -8.38 2.06
N VAL A 169 -17.50 -9.57 2.66
CA VAL A 169 -16.47 -10.62 2.56
C VAL A 169 -16.18 -10.98 1.10
N GLU A 170 -14.91 -10.95 0.70
CA GLU A 170 -14.42 -11.23 -0.67
C GLU A 170 -14.95 -10.28 -1.77
N LYS A 171 -15.50 -9.12 -1.37
CA LYS A 171 -15.97 -8.08 -2.28
C LYS A 171 -14.99 -6.91 -2.34
N PHE A 172 -15.10 -6.12 -3.41
CA PHE A 172 -14.47 -4.81 -3.45
C PHE A 172 -15.41 -3.79 -2.85
N VAL A 173 -14.86 -2.83 -2.10
CA VAL A 173 -15.59 -1.64 -1.68
C VAL A 173 -14.98 -0.46 -2.41
N GLU A 174 -15.79 0.33 -3.12
CA GLU A 174 -15.35 1.53 -3.81
C GLU A 174 -15.99 2.76 -3.19
N PHE A 175 -15.18 3.71 -2.73
CA PHE A 175 -15.63 4.92 -2.07
C PHE A 175 -15.89 6.02 -3.10
N PHE A 176 -17.06 6.65 -3.02
CA PHE A 176 -17.46 7.69 -3.96
C PHE A 176 -18.40 8.71 -3.30
N GLY A 177 -18.73 9.78 -4.04
CA GLY A 177 -19.73 10.76 -3.63
C GLY A 177 -19.13 12.08 -3.15
N PRO A 178 -19.98 13.09 -2.90
CA PRO A 178 -19.56 14.47 -2.65
C PRO A 178 -18.78 14.66 -1.34
N GLY A 179 -18.89 13.74 -0.38
CA GLY A 179 -18.10 13.81 0.86
C GLY A 179 -16.62 13.42 0.66
N LEU A 180 -16.27 12.76 -0.45
CA LEU A 180 -14.92 12.27 -0.71
C LEU A 180 -13.91 13.42 -0.87
N SER A 181 -14.31 14.51 -1.53
CA SER A 181 -13.45 15.67 -1.80
C SER A 181 -13.05 16.43 -0.54
N ASN A 182 -13.72 16.17 0.58
CA ASN A 182 -13.45 16.82 1.86
C ASN A 182 -12.57 15.95 2.77
N LEU A 183 -12.20 14.73 2.34
CA LEU A 183 -11.37 13.82 3.12
C LEU A 183 -9.90 13.89 2.68
N PRO A 184 -8.98 14.24 3.59
CA PRO A 184 -7.55 14.16 3.35
C PRO A 184 -7.12 12.74 2.98
N LEU A 185 -6.03 12.60 2.24
CA LEU A 185 -5.56 11.28 1.81
C LEU A 185 -5.20 10.34 2.97
N ALA A 186 -4.69 10.88 4.09
CA ALA A 186 -4.40 10.10 5.29
C ALA A 186 -5.66 9.41 5.86
N ASP A 187 -6.82 10.08 5.81
CA ASP A 187 -8.09 9.52 6.28
C ASP A 187 -8.58 8.43 5.33
N ARG A 188 -8.41 8.62 4.02
CA ARG A 188 -8.70 7.61 3.00
C ARG A 188 -7.85 6.36 3.18
N ALA A 189 -6.54 6.54 3.36
CA ALA A 189 -5.61 5.46 3.63
C ALA A 189 -5.97 4.72 4.94
N THR A 190 -6.40 5.45 5.97
CA THR A 190 -6.88 4.84 7.23
C THR A 190 -8.11 3.96 7.00
N ILE A 191 -9.07 4.39 6.18
CA ILE A 191 -10.24 3.60 5.81
C ILE A 191 -9.88 2.37 4.97
N ALA A 192 -9.00 2.55 3.98
CA ALA A 192 -8.53 1.49 3.11
C ALA A 192 -7.70 0.43 3.87
N ASN A 193 -6.91 0.88 4.84
CA ASN A 193 -6.13 0.03 5.74
C ASN A 193 -7.04 -0.96 6.49
N MET A 194 -8.23 -0.53 6.91
CA MET A 194 -9.15 -1.38 7.68
C MET A 194 -9.94 -2.42 6.86
N ALA A 195 -9.62 -2.60 5.57
CA ALA A 195 -10.32 -3.57 4.71
C ALA A 195 -10.36 -4.99 5.25
N PRO A 196 -9.26 -5.55 5.80
CA PRO A 196 -9.29 -6.86 6.46
C PRO A 196 -10.26 -6.88 7.64
N GLU A 197 -10.37 -5.80 8.41
CA GLU A 197 -11.27 -5.72 9.56
C GLU A 197 -12.74 -5.76 9.16
N TYR A 198 -13.16 -5.10 8.07
CA TYR A 198 -14.53 -5.20 7.54
C TYR A 198 -14.74 -6.34 6.53
N GLY A 199 -13.70 -7.09 6.21
CA GLY A 199 -13.72 -8.33 5.41
C GLY A 199 -13.63 -8.13 3.90
N ALA A 200 -13.53 -6.90 3.41
CA ALA A 200 -13.39 -6.67 1.98
C ALA A 200 -12.00 -7.10 1.49
N THR A 201 -11.89 -7.47 0.22
CA THR A 201 -10.60 -7.69 -0.43
C THR A 201 -9.82 -6.37 -0.54
N CYS A 202 -10.52 -5.26 -0.81
CA CYS A 202 -9.95 -3.92 -0.84
C CYS A 202 -11.01 -2.84 -0.55
N GLY A 203 -10.52 -1.65 -0.14
CA GLY A 203 -11.30 -0.42 -0.02
C GLY A 203 -10.72 0.68 -0.90
N PHE A 204 -11.25 0.84 -2.11
CA PHE A 204 -10.66 1.63 -3.19
C PHE A 204 -11.15 3.07 -3.23
N PHE A 205 -10.20 4.01 -3.35
CA PHE A 205 -10.44 5.44 -3.55
C PHE A 205 -9.88 5.82 -4.93
N PRO A 206 -10.69 6.31 -5.87
CA PRO A 206 -10.20 6.67 -7.20
C PRO A 206 -9.31 7.91 -7.18
N VAL A 207 -8.49 8.08 -8.23
CA VAL A 207 -7.63 9.26 -8.42
C VAL A 207 -8.49 10.51 -8.49
N ASP A 208 -8.14 11.50 -7.67
CA ASP A 208 -8.76 12.83 -7.66
C ASP A 208 -7.71 13.93 -7.35
N ASN A 209 -8.17 15.17 -7.19
CA ASN A 209 -7.26 16.29 -6.90
C ASN A 209 -6.49 16.11 -5.59
N GLU A 210 -7.11 15.55 -4.53
CA GLU A 210 -6.43 15.27 -3.27
C GLU A 210 -5.29 14.25 -3.47
N THR A 211 -5.51 13.25 -4.31
CA THR A 211 -4.46 12.27 -4.70
C THR A 211 -3.26 13.00 -5.32
N LEU A 212 -3.51 13.91 -6.26
CA LEU A 212 -2.45 14.68 -6.93
C LEU A 212 -1.72 15.63 -5.97
N GLU A 213 -2.45 16.32 -5.09
CA GLU A 213 -1.86 17.19 -4.07
C GLU A 213 -1.01 16.39 -3.07
N TYR A 214 -1.45 15.20 -2.67
CA TYR A 214 -0.68 14.33 -1.80
C TYR A 214 0.64 13.88 -2.44
N LEU A 215 0.62 13.48 -3.72
CA LEU A 215 1.84 13.10 -4.44
C LEU A 215 2.84 14.27 -4.49
N ARG A 216 2.37 15.50 -4.75
CA ARG A 216 3.24 16.70 -4.68
C ARG A 216 3.75 16.95 -3.27
N GLY A 217 2.88 16.86 -2.26
CA GLY A 217 3.21 17.12 -0.86
C GLY A 217 4.24 16.14 -0.28
N THR A 218 4.33 14.94 -0.83
CA THR A 218 5.31 13.91 -0.47
C THR A 218 6.57 13.93 -1.33
N GLY A 219 6.70 14.90 -2.24
CA GLY A 219 7.92 15.14 -3.01
C GLY A 219 8.05 14.33 -4.30
N ARG A 220 6.96 13.74 -4.82
CA ARG A 220 6.95 13.18 -6.17
C ARG A 220 7.14 14.31 -7.18
N ASP A 221 7.89 14.05 -8.25
CA ASP A 221 8.21 15.07 -9.24
C ASP A 221 6.98 15.48 -10.08
N ASP A 222 6.99 16.73 -10.55
CA ASP A 222 5.87 17.30 -11.30
C ASP A 222 5.54 16.53 -12.60
N ALA A 223 6.52 15.86 -13.21
CA ALA A 223 6.29 15.10 -14.44
C ALA A 223 5.52 13.81 -14.14
N SER A 224 5.85 13.11 -13.05
CA SER A 224 5.12 11.94 -12.55
C SER A 224 3.69 12.31 -12.14
N VAL A 225 3.49 13.41 -11.41
CA VAL A 225 2.13 13.85 -11.05
C VAL A 225 1.32 14.25 -12.28
N SER A 226 1.95 14.92 -13.26
CA SER A 226 1.30 15.24 -14.54
C SER A 226 0.94 14.00 -15.35
N LEU A 227 1.78 12.97 -15.32
CA LEU A 227 1.50 11.68 -15.96
C LEU A 227 0.27 11.02 -15.34
N VAL A 228 0.18 10.95 -14.01
CA VAL A 228 -0.96 10.39 -13.27
C VAL A 228 -2.25 11.10 -13.66
N GLU A 229 -2.26 12.44 -13.61
CA GLU A 229 -3.45 13.24 -13.97
C GLU A 229 -3.90 12.99 -15.41
N ARG A 230 -2.96 13.02 -16.35
CA ARG A 230 -3.26 12.82 -17.78
C ARG A 230 -3.74 11.41 -18.06
N TYR A 231 -3.10 10.41 -17.45
CA TYR A 231 -3.47 9.01 -17.60
C TYR A 231 -4.89 8.76 -17.10
N ALA A 232 -5.20 9.17 -15.86
CA ALA A 232 -6.53 9.01 -15.27
C ALA A 232 -7.62 9.67 -16.12
N LYS A 233 -7.42 10.92 -16.56
CA LYS A 233 -8.37 11.63 -17.44
C LYS A 233 -8.59 10.94 -18.78
N GLN A 234 -7.59 10.26 -19.32
CA GLN A 234 -7.67 9.61 -20.62
C GLN A 234 -8.32 8.22 -20.55
N GLN A 235 -8.13 7.48 -19.45
CA GLN A 235 -8.76 6.17 -19.26
C GLN A 235 -10.22 6.26 -18.82
N GLY A 236 -10.63 7.40 -18.23
CA GLY A 236 -11.98 7.61 -17.69
C GLY A 236 -12.11 7.10 -16.26
#